data_AF-A0A2X3IWN6-F1
#
_entry.id   AF-A0A2X3IWN6-F1
#
_cell.length_a   1.000
_cell.length_b   1.000
_cell.length_c   1.000
_cell.angle_alpha   90.00
_cell.angle_beta   90.00
_cell.angle_gamma   90.00
#
_symmetry.space_group_name_H-M   'P 1'
#
loop_
_entity.id
_entity.type
_entity.pdbx_description
1 polymer ?
#
loop_
_entity_poly.entity_id
_entity_poly.type
_entity_poly.pdbx_seq_one_letter_code
_entity_poly.pdbx_strand_id
1 'polypeptide(L)'
;MVPTSRTLRNPLELVDVADLVKDVEFKVFSGPANDAKGRVAALRVPGGAQISRKQIDDYGKFIEIYGARGLAYIKVNERAKGIEGITSPVAKFLNADIVEAILARTGAADGDMIFFGADSKKVVADALGALRLKIGKDLQITDEKKMGAAVGG
;
A
#
# COMPACT_ATOMS: atom_id res chain seq x y z
N MET A 1 -20.14 -11.04 -24.71
CA MET A 1 -20.26 -11.49 -23.32
C MET A 1 -19.39 -10.58 -22.47
N VAL A 2 -19.98 -9.54 -21.88
CA VAL A 2 -19.24 -8.58 -21.02
C VAL A 2 -19.42 -9.07 -19.59
N PRO A 3 -18.36 -9.39 -18.84
CA PRO A 3 -18.54 -9.87 -17.48
C PRO A 3 -18.99 -8.69 -16.60
N THR A 4 -20.24 -8.76 -16.19
CA THR A 4 -20.80 -8.10 -15.02
C THR A 4 -19.93 -8.45 -13.81
N SER A 5 -19.12 -7.53 -13.30
CA SER A 5 -18.44 -7.73 -12.01
C SER A 5 -18.34 -6.43 -11.23
N ARG A 6 -19.17 -6.38 -10.20
CA ARG A 6 -19.56 -5.22 -9.40
C ARG A 6 -18.49 -4.87 -8.37
N THR A 7 -17.24 -4.60 -8.78
CA THR A 7 -16.16 -4.16 -7.85
C THR A 7 -15.01 -3.39 -8.52
N LEU A 8 -15.12 -3.05 -9.80
CA LEU A 8 -14.11 -2.37 -10.65
C LEU A 8 -14.00 -0.84 -10.42
N ARG A 9 -14.17 -0.34 -9.19
CA ARG A 9 -14.17 1.11 -8.94
C ARG A 9 -12.89 1.68 -8.34
N ASN A 10 -12.03 0.84 -7.78
CA ASN A 10 -10.75 1.25 -7.22
C ASN A 10 -9.65 0.32 -7.77
N PRO A 11 -8.77 0.82 -8.66
CA PRO A 11 -7.72 0.03 -9.32
C PRO A 11 -6.56 -0.33 -8.38
N LEU A 12 -6.57 0.16 -7.14
CA LEU A 12 -5.52 -0.15 -6.18
C LEU A 12 -5.66 -1.62 -5.74
N GLU A 13 -4.58 -2.38 -5.84
CA GLU A 13 -4.54 -3.78 -5.45
C GLU A 13 -3.54 -4.01 -4.32
N LEU A 14 -3.86 -5.01 -3.49
CA LEU A 14 -2.99 -5.47 -2.41
C LEU A 14 -2.12 -6.60 -2.94
N VAL A 15 -0.82 -6.42 -2.88
CA VAL A 15 0.18 -7.36 -3.39
C VAL A 15 0.92 -7.97 -2.21
N ASP A 16 0.90 -9.29 -2.10
CA ASP A 16 1.63 -9.99 -1.05
C ASP A 16 3.15 -9.98 -1.33
N VAL A 17 3.91 -9.53 -0.34
CA VAL A 17 5.39 -9.38 -0.40
C VAL A 17 6.08 -10.05 0.78
N ALA A 18 5.35 -10.83 1.59
CA ALA A 18 5.89 -11.49 2.78
C ALA A 18 7.12 -12.35 2.49
N ASP A 19 7.13 -13.10 1.38
CA ASP A 19 8.26 -13.92 0.93
C ASP A 19 9.54 -13.11 0.66
N LEU A 20 9.43 -11.84 0.27
CA LEU A 20 10.57 -10.97 0.00
C LEU A 20 11.20 -10.40 1.29
N VAL A 21 10.47 -10.44 2.40
CA VAL A 21 10.87 -9.79 3.66
C VAL A 21 10.96 -10.77 4.82
N LYS A 22 11.10 -12.08 4.55
CA LYS A 22 11.29 -13.08 5.62
C LYS A 22 12.61 -12.93 6.34
N ASP A 23 13.66 -12.61 5.60
CA ASP A 23 15.04 -12.60 6.09
C ASP A 23 15.56 -11.20 6.42
N VAL A 24 14.69 -10.18 6.43
CA VAL A 24 15.10 -8.81 6.79
C VAL A 24 15.27 -8.68 8.30
N GLU A 25 16.25 -7.86 8.70
CA GLU A 25 16.48 -7.53 10.11
C GLU A 25 15.32 -6.75 10.75
N PHE A 26 14.46 -6.17 9.91
CA PHE A 26 13.30 -5.41 10.36
C PHE A 26 12.19 -6.34 10.87
N LYS A 27 12.17 -6.57 12.19
CA LYS A 27 11.20 -7.46 12.87
C LYS A 27 9.72 -7.14 12.61
N VAL A 28 9.39 -5.89 12.31
CA VAL A 28 8.02 -5.49 11.96
C VAL A 28 7.57 -6.17 10.66
N PHE A 29 8.49 -6.46 9.74
CA PHE A 29 8.23 -7.22 8.53
C PHE A 29 8.54 -8.71 8.69
N SER A 30 9.73 -9.07 9.19
CA SER A 30 10.14 -10.47 9.30
C SER A 30 9.30 -11.27 10.29
N GLY A 31 8.77 -10.65 11.36
CA GLY A 31 7.84 -11.30 12.29
C GLY A 31 6.58 -11.82 11.57
N PRO A 32 5.73 -10.93 11.03
CA PRO A 32 4.53 -11.33 10.28
C PRO A 32 4.83 -12.14 9.01
N ALA A 33 5.99 -11.97 8.37
CA ALA A 33 6.38 -12.74 7.20
C ALA A 33 6.69 -14.22 7.50
N ASN A 34 7.18 -14.50 8.70
CA ASN A 34 7.49 -15.86 9.17
C ASN A 34 6.34 -16.50 9.98
N ASP A 35 5.32 -15.72 10.36
CA ASP A 35 4.13 -16.24 11.04
C ASP A 35 3.12 -16.81 10.03
N ALA A 36 2.68 -18.06 10.22
CA ALA A 36 1.64 -18.69 9.40
C ALA A 36 0.28 -17.93 9.43
N LYS A 37 0.01 -17.18 10.50
CA LYS A 37 -1.16 -16.30 10.66
C LYS A 37 -0.87 -14.85 10.29
N GLY A 38 0.40 -14.52 10.03
CA GLY A 38 0.84 -13.21 9.58
C GLY A 38 0.62 -13.00 8.08
N ARG A 39 0.71 -11.72 7.68
CA ARG A 39 0.67 -11.26 6.30
C ARG A 39 1.52 -10.01 6.18
N VAL A 40 2.24 -9.90 5.06
CA VAL A 40 2.85 -8.63 4.66
C VAL A 40 2.37 -8.32 3.25
N ALA A 41 1.57 -7.26 3.15
CA ALA A 41 0.98 -6.81 1.90
C ALA A 41 1.39 -5.37 1.61
N ALA A 42 1.64 -5.11 0.34
CA ALA A 42 1.95 -3.82 -0.22
C ALA A 42 0.74 -3.28 -0.98
N LEU A 43 0.45 -1.99 -0.82
CA LEU A 43 -0.58 -1.26 -1.54
C LEU A 43 0.09 -0.18 -2.38
N ARG A 44 0.11 -0.36 -3.69
CA ARG A 44 0.59 0.67 -4.62
C ARG A 44 -0.48 1.75 -4.77
N VAL A 45 -0.05 3.00 -4.69
CA VAL A 45 -0.85 4.21 -4.89
C VAL A 45 -0.25 5.01 -6.04
N PRO A 46 -0.85 4.93 -7.26
CA PRO A 46 -0.43 5.69 -8.41
C PRO A 46 -0.45 7.20 -8.13
N GLY A 47 0.63 7.92 -8.45
CA GLY A 47 0.74 9.36 -8.15
C GLY A 47 0.83 9.70 -6.65
N GLY A 48 0.98 8.68 -5.79
CA GLY A 48 1.04 8.84 -4.34
C GLY A 48 2.24 9.64 -3.85
N ALA A 49 3.27 9.88 -4.67
CA ALA A 49 4.42 10.72 -4.30
C ALA A 49 4.01 12.16 -3.91
N GLN A 50 2.83 12.63 -4.32
CA GLN A 50 2.30 13.94 -3.94
C GLN A 50 1.76 13.99 -2.49
N ILE A 51 1.49 12.84 -1.87
CA ILE A 51 0.98 12.78 -0.51
C ILE A 51 2.03 13.37 0.46
N SER A 52 1.61 14.35 1.23
CA SER A 52 2.45 15.03 2.22
C SER A 52 2.75 14.13 3.42
N ARG A 53 3.85 14.41 4.13
CA ARG A 53 4.20 13.69 5.36
C ARG A 53 3.07 13.70 6.38
N LYS A 54 2.35 14.83 6.50
CA LYS A 54 1.19 14.96 7.38
C LYS A 54 0.08 13.96 7.03
N GLN A 55 -0.25 13.83 5.75
CA GLN A 55 -1.25 12.85 5.30
C GLN A 55 -0.80 11.41 5.57
N ILE A 56 0.49 11.10 5.40
CA ILE A 56 1.05 9.79 5.76
C ILE A 56 0.86 9.50 7.25
N ASP A 57 1.17 10.47 8.11
CA ASP A 57 1.01 10.32 9.57
C ASP A 57 -0.48 10.17 9.94
N ASP A 58 -1.39 10.90 9.26
CA ASP A 58 -2.84 10.77 9.43
C ASP A 58 -3.35 9.39 8.97
N TYR A 59 -2.80 8.84 7.88
CA TYR A 59 -3.07 7.47 7.45
C TYR A 59 -2.55 6.43 8.43
N GLY A 60 -1.39 6.66 9.04
CA GLY A 60 -0.86 5.83 10.13
C GLY A 60 -1.85 5.74 11.29
N LYS A 61 -2.28 6.90 11.81
CA LYS A 61 -3.31 6.97 12.88
C LYS A 61 -4.63 6.35 12.47
N PHE A 62 -5.02 6.51 11.20
CA PHE A 62 -6.24 5.91 10.68
C PHE A 62 -6.18 4.38 10.70
N ILE A 63 -5.05 3.76 10.38
CA ILE A 63 -4.96 2.30 10.39
C ILE A 63 -4.76 1.71 11.81
N GLU A 64 -4.27 2.52 12.75
CA GLU A 64 -4.15 2.12 14.17
C GLU A 64 -5.50 1.75 14.79
N ILE A 65 -6.61 2.38 14.35
CA ILE A 65 -7.95 2.04 14.83
C ILE A 65 -8.39 0.62 14.38
N TYR A 66 -7.75 0.08 13.34
CA TYR A 66 -7.94 -1.29 12.85
C TYR A 66 -6.94 -2.28 13.47
N GLY A 67 -6.12 -1.82 14.43
CA GLY A 67 -5.16 -2.65 15.16
C GLY A 67 -3.78 -2.73 14.53
N ALA A 68 -3.53 -2.03 13.41
CA ALA A 68 -2.21 -1.99 12.81
C ALA A 68 -1.25 -1.17 13.69
N ARG A 69 -0.06 -1.70 13.98
CA ARG A 69 0.91 -1.04 14.87
C ARG A 69 1.78 0.02 14.17
N GLY A 70 1.63 0.18 12.86
CA GLY A 70 2.37 1.16 12.09
C GLY A 70 2.10 1.04 10.60
N LEU A 71 2.31 2.14 9.89
CA LEU A 71 2.22 2.23 8.43
C LEU A 71 3.61 2.46 7.86
N ALA A 72 4.21 1.41 7.33
CA ALA A 72 5.43 1.57 6.55
C ALA A 72 5.08 2.05 5.13
N TYR A 73 5.95 2.85 4.53
CA TYR A 73 5.73 3.39 3.19
C TYR A 73 7.03 3.53 2.43
N ILE A 74 6.96 3.48 1.10
CA ILE A 74 8.04 3.80 0.17
C ILE A 74 7.51 4.79 -0.85
N LYS A 75 8.12 5.97 -0.92
CA LYS A 75 7.86 6.95 -1.98
C LYS A 75 8.84 6.71 -3.13
N VAL A 76 8.33 6.45 -4.32
CA VAL A 76 9.12 6.20 -5.52
C VAL A 76 9.29 7.52 -6.26
N ASN A 77 10.50 8.08 -6.22
CA ASN A 77 10.81 9.28 -7.00
C ASN A 77 11.34 8.89 -8.39
N GLU A 78 12.33 8.00 -8.43
CA GLU A 78 13.00 7.55 -9.66
C GLU A 78 13.25 6.03 -9.61
N ARG A 79 12.37 5.25 -10.23
CA ARG A 79 12.42 3.78 -10.32
C ARG A 79 13.73 3.28 -10.91
N ALA A 80 14.30 4.02 -11.88
CA ALA A 80 15.55 3.66 -12.54
C ALA A 80 16.78 3.68 -11.62
N LYS A 81 16.72 4.43 -10.50
CA LYS A 81 17.82 4.52 -9.50
C LYS A 81 17.67 3.51 -8.35
N GLY A 82 16.63 2.66 -8.39
CA GLY A 82 16.37 1.67 -7.35
C GLY A 82 16.32 2.26 -5.94
N ILE A 83 17.18 1.77 -5.04
CA ILE A 83 17.19 2.19 -3.63
C ILE A 83 17.51 3.69 -3.43
N GLU A 84 18.30 4.30 -4.32
CA GLU A 84 18.63 5.73 -4.25
C GLU A 84 17.51 6.62 -4.77
N GLY A 85 16.64 6.07 -5.63
CA GLY A 85 15.50 6.76 -6.20
C GLY A 85 14.24 6.71 -5.33
N ILE A 86 14.30 6.07 -4.17
CA ILE A 86 13.17 5.97 -3.25
C ILE A 86 13.41 6.75 -1.95
N THR A 87 12.32 7.21 -1.34
CA THR A 87 12.34 7.83 -0.01
C THR A 87 11.48 7.01 0.93
N SER A 88 12.11 6.43 1.95
CA SER A 88 11.39 5.60 2.92
C SER A 88 12.15 5.48 4.24
N PRO A 89 11.46 5.54 5.39
CA PRO A 89 12.07 5.23 6.67
C PRO A 89 12.43 3.74 6.82
N VAL A 90 11.80 2.86 6.02
CA VAL A 90 12.08 1.42 6.03
C VAL A 90 13.13 0.99 5.01
N ALA A 91 13.43 1.81 3.98
CA ALA A 91 14.45 1.47 2.97
C ALA A 91 15.83 1.17 3.57
N LYS A 92 16.22 1.84 4.66
CA LYS A 92 17.48 1.57 5.36
C LYS A 92 17.58 0.17 5.98
N PHE A 93 16.44 -0.51 6.17
CA PHE A 93 16.38 -1.88 6.69
C PHE A 93 16.15 -2.92 5.59
N LEU A 94 16.01 -2.47 4.35
CA LEU A 94 15.87 -3.32 3.17
C LEU A 94 17.15 -3.20 2.34
N ASN A 95 17.48 -4.23 1.57
CA ASN A 95 18.56 -4.16 0.59
C ASN A 95 18.00 -3.75 -0.79
N ALA A 96 18.90 -3.43 -1.72
CA ALA A 96 18.52 -3.03 -3.08
C ALA A 96 17.70 -4.13 -3.78
N ASP A 97 18.06 -5.40 -3.63
CA ASP A 97 17.38 -6.53 -4.28
C ASP A 97 15.93 -6.68 -3.82
N ILE A 98 15.66 -6.54 -2.52
CA ILE A 98 14.32 -6.62 -1.94
C ILE A 98 13.48 -5.43 -2.40
N VAL A 99 14.06 -4.23 -2.38
CA VAL A 99 13.38 -3.02 -2.86
C VAL A 99 13.00 -3.21 -4.34
N GLU A 100 13.94 -3.62 -5.18
CA GLU A 100 13.71 -3.90 -6.60
C GLU A 100 12.63 -4.95 -6.82
N ALA A 101 12.66 -6.06 -6.07
CA ALA A 101 11.67 -7.12 -6.15
C ALA A 101 10.27 -6.63 -5.76
N ILE A 102 10.17 -5.80 -4.71
CA ILE A 102 8.90 -5.19 -4.28
C ILE A 102 8.38 -4.23 -5.36
N LEU A 103 9.24 -3.36 -5.89
CA LEU A 103 8.86 -2.38 -6.93
C LEU A 103 8.41 -3.09 -8.21
N ALA A 104 9.12 -4.15 -8.63
CA ALA A 104 8.76 -4.96 -9.78
C ALA A 104 7.42 -5.68 -9.57
N ARG A 105 7.22 -6.31 -8.40
CA ARG A 105 6.00 -7.06 -8.10
C ARG A 105 4.76 -6.17 -7.94
N THR A 106 4.93 -4.98 -7.38
CA THR A 106 3.85 -3.98 -7.27
C THR A 106 3.63 -3.20 -8.57
N GLY A 107 4.55 -3.32 -9.52
CA GLY A 107 4.53 -2.56 -10.78
C GLY A 107 4.67 -1.05 -10.57
N ALA A 108 5.28 -0.62 -9.46
CA ALA A 108 5.37 0.79 -9.10
C ALA A 108 6.25 1.56 -10.08
N ALA A 109 5.80 2.75 -10.45
CA ALA A 109 6.47 3.67 -11.35
C ALA A 109 6.89 4.96 -10.63
N ASP A 110 7.63 5.80 -11.36
CA ASP A 110 8.06 7.12 -10.88
C ASP A 110 6.85 7.96 -10.47
N GLY A 111 6.91 8.54 -9.27
CA GLY A 111 5.81 9.31 -8.71
C GLY A 111 4.77 8.50 -7.94
N ASP A 112 4.94 7.19 -7.81
CA ASP A 112 4.05 6.36 -7.00
C ASP A 112 4.47 6.31 -5.53
N MET A 113 3.54 5.91 -4.68
CA MET A 113 3.85 5.53 -3.30
C MET A 113 3.33 4.13 -3.01
N ILE A 114 4.10 3.35 -2.27
CA ILE A 114 3.71 2.02 -1.79
C ILE A 114 3.55 2.09 -0.28
N PHE A 115 2.40 1.66 0.21
CA PHE A 115 2.16 1.46 1.64
C PHE A 115 2.28 -0.01 2.00
N PHE A 116 2.76 -0.31 3.20
CA PHE A 116 2.95 -1.67 3.68
C PHE A 116 2.17 -1.88 4.98
N GLY A 117 1.42 -2.97 5.03
CA GLY A 117 0.81 -3.49 6.24
C GLY A 117 1.47 -4.83 6.58
N ALA A 118 1.98 -4.94 7.81
CA ALA A 118 2.65 -6.13 8.31
C ALA A 118 2.13 -6.45 9.72
N ASP A 119 1.23 -7.42 9.79
CA ASP A 119 0.59 -7.89 11.02
C ASP A 119 -0.14 -9.21 10.72
N SER A 120 -1.03 -9.66 11.59
CA SER A 120 -1.95 -10.76 11.31
C SER A 120 -2.76 -10.52 10.04
N LYS A 121 -3.09 -11.60 9.32
CA LYS A 121 -3.90 -11.57 8.09
C LYS A 121 -5.16 -10.72 8.21
N LYS A 122 -5.82 -10.80 9.36
CA LYS A 122 -7.04 -10.03 9.66
C LYS A 122 -6.74 -8.54 9.76
N VAL A 123 -5.78 -8.14 10.60
CA VAL A 123 -5.41 -6.74 10.80
C VAL A 123 -4.96 -6.11 9.48
N VAL A 124 -4.11 -6.80 8.70
CA VAL A 124 -3.63 -6.29 7.41
C VAL A 124 -4.78 -6.11 6.41
N ALA A 125 -5.69 -7.08 6.32
CA ALA A 125 -6.84 -6.98 5.43
C ALA A 125 -7.78 -5.83 5.82
N ASP A 126 -8.07 -5.67 7.11
CA ASP A 126 -8.96 -4.62 7.61
C ASP A 126 -8.31 -3.23 7.45
N ALA A 127 -7.06 -3.08 7.91
CA ALA A 127 -6.31 -1.83 7.87
C ALA A 127 -6.03 -1.36 6.43
N LEU A 128 -5.41 -2.20 5.60
CA LEU A 128 -5.09 -1.81 4.22
C LEU A 128 -6.33 -1.74 3.34
N GLY A 129 -7.35 -2.57 3.62
CA GLY A 129 -8.64 -2.49 2.93
C GLY A 129 -9.33 -1.15 3.18
N ALA A 130 -9.37 -0.69 4.43
CA ALA A 130 -9.90 0.61 4.78
C ALA A 130 -9.04 1.76 4.22
N LEU A 131 -7.72 1.65 4.33
CA LEU A 131 -6.78 2.64 3.79
C LEU A 131 -6.91 2.79 2.28
N ARG A 132 -7.03 1.69 1.54
CA ARG A 132 -7.30 1.68 0.09
C ARG A 132 -8.53 2.50 -0.27
N LEU A 133 -9.63 2.33 0.48
CA LEU A 133 -10.86 3.09 0.25
C LEU A 133 -10.67 4.57 0.58
N LYS A 134 -9.95 4.88 1.65
CA LYS A 134 -9.66 6.26 2.06
C LYS A 134 -8.80 6.99 1.04
N ILE A 135 -7.67 6.40 0.64
CA ILE A 135 -6.77 6.97 -0.38
C ILE A 135 -7.49 7.10 -1.73
N GLY A 136 -8.27 6.10 -2.11
CA GLY A 136 -9.06 6.15 -3.35
C GLY A 136 -10.04 7.33 -3.40
N LYS A 137 -10.54 7.80 -2.25
CA LYS A 137 -11.37 9.01 -2.13
C LYS A 137 -10.53 10.27 -2.08
N ASP A 138 -9.51 10.29 -1.21
CA ASP A 138 -8.65 11.46 -0.98
C ASP A 138 -7.90 11.88 -2.26
N LEU A 139 -7.50 10.93 -3.10
CA LEU A 139 -6.84 11.17 -4.39
C LEU A 139 -7.80 11.15 -5.59
N GLN A 140 -9.11 11.03 -5.37
CA GLN A 140 -10.13 10.95 -6.43
C GLN A 140 -9.83 9.88 -7.51
N ILE A 141 -9.09 8.82 -7.14
CA ILE A 141 -8.75 7.69 -8.02
C ILE A 141 -10.00 6.81 -8.25
N THR A 142 -10.90 6.81 -7.28
CA THR A 142 -12.19 6.12 -7.42
C THR A 142 -13.08 6.95 -8.32
N ASP A 143 -13.56 6.37 -9.42
CA ASP A 143 -14.45 7.05 -10.36
C ASP A 143 -15.80 7.36 -9.68
N GLU A 144 -15.91 8.53 -9.04
CA GLU A 144 -17.13 9.01 -8.39
C GLU A 144 -18.21 9.43 -9.40
N LYS A 145 -17.91 9.38 -10.71
CA LYS A 145 -18.81 9.79 -11.80
C LYS A 145 -20.02 8.87 -12.04
N LYS A 146 -20.34 7.97 -11.10
CA LYS A 146 -21.58 7.15 -11.07
C LYS A 146 -22.46 7.39 -9.84
N MET A 147 -22.42 8.58 -9.23
CA MET A 147 -23.36 8.97 -8.16
C MET A 147 -24.15 10.26 -8.44
N GLY A 148 -24.31 10.63 -9.72
CA GLY A 148 -25.13 11.77 -10.12
C GLY A 148 -26.19 11.39 -11.16
N ALA A 149 -27.26 10.71 -10.74
CA ALA A 149 -28.62 10.86 -11.28
C ALA A 149 -29.57 9.88 -10.59
N ALA A 150 -30.77 10.37 -10.25
CA ALA A 150 -31.92 9.67 -9.69
C ALA A 150 -32.01 9.53 -8.15
N VAL A 151 -32.05 10.67 -7.46
CA VAL A 151 -33.14 10.92 -6.48
C VAL A 151 -33.59 12.36 -6.69
N GLY A 152 -34.72 12.53 -7.36
CA GLY A 152 -35.27 13.83 -7.73
C GLY A 152 -36.34 13.64 -8.78
N GLY A 153 -37.56 13.36 -8.31
CA GLY A 153 -38.77 13.10 -9.11
C GLY A 153 -39.83 12.49 -8.21
#